data_AF-A0A1F6WCG1-F1
#
_entry.id   AF-A0A1F6WCG1-F1
#
_cell.length_a   1.000
_cell.length_b   1.000
_cell.length_c   1.000
_cell.angle_alpha   90.00
_cell.angle_beta   90.00
_cell.angle_gamma   90.00
#
_symmetry.space_group_name_H-M   'P 1'
#
loop_
_entity.id
_entity.type
_entity.pdbx_description
1 polymer ?
#
loop_
_entity_poly.entity_id
_entity_poly.type
_entity_poly.pdbx_seq_one_letter_code
_entity_poly.pdbx_strand_id
1 'polypeptide(L)'
;MKKYILILFALLAFIVLSVVFYYKFDPSLLAKLSFYVSLANPYMRIVRVEEGLRKEEIATVVAEKLDWDMQQKEDFINSARVEGHYFPKTYLIYKDEDPAVVSATMLDEFSKQVNKVKQLKSNKSKQIINENTAIKIASIIQREAAGKGDMNLISGIIWNRIFSGMKLQIDATLQYAKGSEEGGWWEQVNPEDKKIKSSYNTYIHVGLPPGAIANPGLSAISAAYNPQKTNCLFYLHDRNRKIHCTKTYEQHKKNIAIYLK
;
A
#
# COMPACT_ATOMS: atom_id res chain seq x y z
N MET A 1 -12.99 -35.98 32.24
CA MET A 1 -11.86 -35.02 32.20
C MET A 1 -11.26 -34.84 30.80
N LYS A 2 -10.77 -35.88 30.12
CA LYS A 2 -10.11 -35.73 28.79
C LYS A 2 -10.96 -34.99 27.73
N LYS A 3 -12.28 -35.24 27.66
CA LYS A 3 -13.20 -34.57 26.72
C LYS A 3 -13.30 -33.05 26.95
N TYR A 4 -13.37 -32.60 28.20
CA TYR A 4 -13.46 -31.18 28.54
C TYR A 4 -12.14 -30.43 28.27
N ILE A 5 -11.00 -31.08 28.53
CA ILE A 5 -9.67 -30.53 28.20
C ILE A 5 -9.53 -30.37 26.68
N LEU A 6 -9.98 -31.37 25.91
CA LEU A 6 -9.94 -31.30 24.45
C LEU A 6 -10.83 -30.17 23.89
N ILE A 7 -12.04 -30.01 24.45
CA ILE A 7 -12.96 -28.93 24.07
C ILE A 7 -12.36 -27.56 24.41
N LEU A 8 -11.79 -27.41 25.61
CA LEU A 8 -11.16 -26.15 26.02
C LEU A 8 -9.97 -25.80 25.11
N PHE A 9 -9.14 -26.78 24.75
CA PHE A 9 -8.02 -26.59 23.84
C PHE A 9 -8.49 -26.19 22.43
N ALA A 10 -9.51 -26.85 21.91
CA ALA A 10 -10.10 -26.51 20.60
C ALA A 10 -10.69 -25.10 20.59
N LEU A 11 -11.35 -24.69 21.67
CA LEU A 11 -11.93 -23.36 21.80
C LEU A 11 -10.84 -22.28 21.88
N LEU A 12 -9.77 -22.53 22.63
CA LEU A 12 -8.62 -21.62 22.72
C LEU A 12 -7.89 -21.49 21.38
N ALA A 13 -7.68 -22.60 20.68
CA ALA A 13 -7.11 -22.59 19.33
C ALA A 13 -7.99 -21.80 18.35
N PHE A 14 -9.31 -21.97 18.41
CA PHE A 14 -10.25 -21.22 17.58
C PHE A 14 -10.20 -19.71 17.86
N ILE A 15 -10.15 -19.30 19.13
CA ILE A 15 -10.00 -17.89 19.51
C ILE A 15 -8.71 -17.32 18.92
N VAL A 16 -7.58 -18.01 19.10
CA VAL A 16 -6.27 -17.58 18.60
C VAL A 16 -6.29 -17.45 17.07
N LEU A 17 -6.81 -18.45 16.36
CA LEU A 17 -6.96 -18.37 14.90
C LEU A 17 -7.87 -17.22 14.47
N SER A 18 -8.95 -16.98 15.22
CA SER A 18 -9.87 -15.87 14.96
C SER A 18 -9.17 -14.52 15.12
N VAL A 19 -8.34 -14.35 16.16
CA VAL A 19 -7.52 -13.14 16.36
C VAL A 19 -6.54 -12.96 15.20
N VAL A 20 -5.83 -14.01 14.80
CA VAL A 20 -4.88 -13.93 13.67
C VAL A 20 -5.57 -13.55 12.37
N PHE A 21 -6.72 -14.15 12.09
CA PHE A 21 -7.48 -13.86 10.87
C PHE A 21 -8.09 -12.44 10.91
N TYR A 22 -8.73 -12.07 12.02
CA TYR A 22 -9.40 -10.78 12.19
C TYR A 22 -8.41 -9.61 12.10
N TYR A 23 -7.27 -9.73 12.79
CA TYR A 23 -6.22 -8.72 12.77
C TYR A 23 -5.21 -8.90 11.64
N LYS A 24 -5.39 -9.89 10.74
CA LYS A 24 -4.46 -10.17 9.63
C LYS A 24 -2.99 -10.32 10.08
N PHE A 25 -2.74 -10.96 11.22
CA PHE A 25 -1.37 -11.26 11.64
C PHE A 25 -0.70 -12.23 10.68
N ASP A 26 0.63 -12.16 10.57
CA ASP A 26 1.42 -13.16 9.86
C ASP A 26 1.22 -14.52 10.55
N PRO A 27 0.70 -15.56 9.86
CA PRO A 27 0.45 -16.87 10.47
C PRO A 27 1.70 -17.52 11.07
N SER A 28 2.91 -17.16 10.60
CA SER A 28 4.16 -17.65 11.18
C SER A 28 4.38 -17.22 12.65
N LEU A 29 3.67 -16.20 13.11
CA LEU A 29 3.68 -15.77 14.52
C LEU A 29 3.03 -16.81 15.45
N LEU A 30 2.11 -17.64 14.94
CA LEU A 30 1.48 -18.72 15.72
C LEU A 30 2.50 -19.74 16.25
N ALA A 31 3.67 -19.85 15.63
CA ALA A 31 4.73 -20.74 16.08
C ALA A 31 5.65 -20.11 17.14
N LYS A 32 5.48 -18.83 17.49
CA LYS A 32 6.39 -18.09 18.37
C LYS A 32 5.77 -17.89 19.75
N LEU A 33 6.39 -18.44 20.80
CA LEU A 33 5.93 -18.21 22.18
C LEU A 33 5.86 -16.72 22.53
N SER A 34 6.83 -15.92 22.05
CA SER A 34 6.87 -14.48 22.26
C SER A 34 5.63 -13.75 21.73
N PHE A 35 5.00 -14.24 20.66
CA PHE A 35 3.77 -13.64 20.13
C PHE A 35 2.63 -13.74 21.15
N TYR A 36 2.45 -14.90 21.77
CA TYR A 36 1.41 -15.11 22.79
C TYR A 36 1.70 -14.31 24.06
N VAL A 37 2.98 -14.24 24.48
CA VAL A 37 3.40 -13.41 25.62
C VAL A 37 3.09 -11.93 25.35
N SER A 38 3.38 -11.43 24.16
CA SER A 38 3.05 -10.06 23.77
C SER A 38 1.54 -9.82 23.70
N LEU A 39 0.74 -10.77 23.19
CA LEU A 39 -0.72 -10.63 23.16
C LEU A 39 -1.35 -10.61 24.56
N ALA A 40 -0.77 -11.33 25.53
CA ALA A 40 -1.24 -11.34 26.90
C ALA A 40 -0.78 -10.12 27.71
N ASN A 41 0.17 -9.32 27.19
CA ASN A 41 0.70 -8.16 27.89
C ASN A 41 -0.28 -6.96 27.79
N PRO A 42 -0.81 -6.44 28.92
CA PRO A 42 -1.78 -5.35 28.91
C PRO A 42 -1.22 -4.00 28.43
N TYR A 43 0.10 -3.84 28.38
CA TYR A 43 0.78 -2.65 27.87
C TYR A 43 1.04 -2.71 26.36
N MET A 44 0.81 -3.86 25.71
CA MET A 44 0.90 -3.98 24.25
C MET A 44 -0.38 -3.50 23.57
N ARG A 45 -0.22 -2.96 22.37
CA ARG A 45 -1.31 -2.49 21.51
C ARG A 45 -1.19 -3.14 20.13
N ILE A 46 -2.34 -3.53 19.58
CA ILE A 46 -2.44 -4.02 18.21
C ILE A 46 -2.66 -2.80 17.32
N VAL A 47 -1.65 -2.47 16.51
CA VAL A 47 -1.70 -1.35 15.57
C VAL A 47 -1.77 -1.91 14.16
N ARG A 48 -2.93 -1.78 13.52
CA ARG A 48 -3.16 -2.31 12.18
C ARG A 48 -3.08 -1.18 11.15
N VAL A 49 -2.06 -1.26 10.31
CA VAL A 49 -1.83 -0.31 9.20
C VAL A 49 -2.31 -0.94 7.90
N GLU A 50 -3.29 -0.32 7.25
CA GLU A 50 -3.78 -0.77 5.94
C GLU A 50 -2.87 -0.33 4.79
N GLU A 51 -2.89 -1.10 3.71
CA GLU A 51 -2.18 -0.76 2.48
C GLU A 51 -2.83 0.47 1.81
N GLY A 52 -2.01 1.33 1.23
CA GLY A 52 -2.48 2.50 0.48
C GLY A 52 -2.77 3.74 1.32
N LEU A 53 -2.43 3.72 2.61
CA LEU A 53 -2.43 4.88 3.50
C LEU A 53 -1.20 5.76 3.27
N ARG A 54 -1.36 7.07 3.44
CA ARG A 54 -0.27 8.05 3.54
C ARG A 54 0.42 7.99 4.90
N LYS A 55 1.62 8.54 5.00
CA LYS A 55 2.32 8.60 6.29
C LYS A 55 1.54 9.37 7.37
N GLU A 56 0.78 10.39 7.01
CA GLU A 56 -0.06 11.19 7.91
C GLU A 56 -1.27 10.38 8.42
N GLU A 57 -1.87 9.56 7.54
CA GLU A 57 -2.94 8.62 7.90
C GLU A 57 -2.42 7.53 8.84
N ILE A 58 -1.21 7.01 8.57
CA ILE A 58 -0.54 6.03 9.44
C ILE A 58 -0.25 6.66 10.81
N ALA A 59 0.27 7.88 10.85
CA ALA A 59 0.53 8.60 12.09
C ALA A 59 -0.73 8.74 12.94
N THR A 60 -1.87 9.04 12.31
CA THR A 60 -3.17 9.11 12.98
C THR A 60 -3.58 7.76 13.58
N VAL A 61 -3.48 6.66 12.80
CA VAL A 61 -3.78 5.31 13.27
C VAL A 61 -2.89 4.89 14.45
N VAL A 62 -1.59 5.18 14.37
CA VAL A 62 -0.63 4.84 15.42
C VAL A 62 -0.91 5.67 16.68
N ALA A 63 -1.08 6.98 16.53
CA ALA A 63 -1.31 7.89 17.64
C ALA A 63 -2.58 7.52 18.42
N GLU A 64 -3.68 7.21 17.74
CA GLU A 64 -4.93 6.76 18.38
C GLU A 64 -4.76 5.44 19.16
N LYS A 65 -3.90 4.53 18.69
CA LYS A 65 -3.71 3.23 19.34
C LYS A 65 -2.76 3.27 20.53
N LEU A 66 -1.80 4.19 20.51
CA LEU A 66 -0.78 4.35 21.55
C LEU A 66 -1.10 5.50 22.51
N ASP A 67 -2.20 6.23 22.28
CA ASP A 67 -2.59 7.43 23.02
C ASP A 67 -1.50 8.52 22.95
N TRP A 68 -0.89 8.69 21.78
CA TRP A 68 0.12 9.73 21.55
C TRP A 68 -0.48 11.13 21.52
N ASP A 69 0.28 12.10 22.01
CA ASP A 69 -0.04 13.50 21.84
C ASP A 69 0.31 14.03 20.43
N MET A 70 0.02 15.31 20.19
CA MET A 70 0.29 15.97 18.92
C MET A 70 1.79 16.03 18.59
N GLN A 71 2.65 16.22 19.59
CA GLN A 71 4.09 16.30 19.37
C GLN A 71 4.65 14.95 18.93
N GLN A 72 4.24 13.87 19.60
CA GLN A 72 4.63 12.51 19.26
C GLN A 72 4.14 12.10 17.86
N LYS A 73 2.91 12.49 17.47
CA LYS A 73 2.39 12.30 16.11
C LYS A 73 3.26 13.02 15.07
N GLU A 74 3.64 14.27 15.33
CA GLU A 74 4.52 15.05 14.44
C GLU A 74 5.93 14.48 14.35
N ASP A 75 6.50 14.05 15.47
CA ASP A 75 7.82 13.41 15.51
C ASP A 75 7.84 12.14 14.66
N PHE A 76 6.76 11.33 14.74
CA PHE A 76 6.58 10.19 13.85
C PHE A 76 6.54 10.60 12.37
N ILE A 77 5.72 11.59 11.99
CA ILE A 77 5.60 12.04 10.59
C ILE A 77 6.94 12.55 10.02
N ASN A 78 7.75 13.19 10.86
CA ASN A 78 9.03 13.79 10.50
C ASN A 78 10.21 12.80 10.53
N SER A 79 10.06 11.68 11.24
CA SER A 79 11.11 10.65 11.38
C SER A 79 11.49 9.96 10.06
N ALA A 80 10.50 9.61 9.21
CA ALA A 80 10.76 9.14 7.86
C ALA A 80 10.43 10.22 6.83
N ARG A 81 11.48 10.72 6.18
CA ARG A 81 11.36 11.77 5.15
C ARG A 81 10.70 11.29 3.85
N VAL A 82 10.37 10.00 3.71
CA VAL A 82 9.98 9.44 2.42
C VAL A 82 8.67 8.65 2.54
N GLU A 83 7.62 9.19 1.93
CA GLU A 83 6.37 8.48 1.69
C GLU A 83 6.63 7.13 1.00
N GLY A 84 5.82 6.11 1.29
CA GLY A 84 5.94 4.80 0.66
C GLY A 84 6.80 3.77 1.40
N HIS A 85 7.39 4.12 2.55
CA HIS A 85 8.33 3.26 3.29
C HIS A 85 7.78 2.74 4.63
N TYR A 86 6.63 3.21 5.11
CA TYR A 86 5.99 2.66 6.29
C TYR A 86 5.23 1.39 5.90
N PHE A 87 5.82 0.21 6.13
CA PHE A 87 5.24 -1.02 5.60
C PHE A 87 3.85 -1.32 6.19
N PRO A 88 2.83 -1.55 5.35
CA PRO A 88 1.50 -1.91 5.86
C PRO A 88 1.48 -3.35 6.42
N LYS A 89 1.24 -3.47 7.73
CA LYS A 89 0.89 -4.72 8.40
C LYS A 89 0.25 -4.45 9.76
N THR A 90 -0.04 -5.52 10.48
CA THR A 90 -0.40 -5.45 11.90
C THR A 90 0.83 -5.59 12.78
N TYR A 91 1.03 -4.61 13.65
CA TYR A 91 2.12 -4.50 14.60
C TYR A 91 1.62 -4.75 16.02
N LEU A 92 2.50 -5.31 16.84
CA LEU A 92 2.37 -5.32 18.30
C LEU A 92 3.39 -4.30 18.81
N ILE A 93 2.91 -3.24 19.46
CA ILE A 93 3.74 -2.11 19.89
C ILE A 93 3.43 -1.81 21.36
N TYR A 94 4.44 -1.48 22.17
CA TYR A 94 4.21 -0.99 23.53
C TYR A 94 3.48 0.35 23.50
N LYS A 95 2.55 0.56 24.43
CA LYS A 95 1.76 1.80 24.50
C LYS A 95 2.64 3.05 24.65
N ASP A 96 3.71 2.95 25.41
CA ASP A 96 4.68 4.01 25.72
C ASP A 96 5.91 4.00 24.79
N GLU A 97 5.85 3.27 23.67
CA GLU A 97 6.96 3.21 22.72
C GLU A 97 7.25 4.58 22.10
N ASP A 98 8.54 4.87 21.94
CA ASP A 98 9.02 6.11 21.33
C ASP A 98 8.62 6.18 19.84
N PRO A 99 8.09 7.33 19.36
CA PRO A 99 7.70 7.49 17.95
C PRO A 99 8.79 7.14 16.93
N ALA A 100 10.05 7.46 17.22
CA ALA A 100 11.17 7.13 16.35
C ALA A 100 11.44 5.63 16.30
N VAL A 101 11.26 4.92 17.42
CA VAL A 101 11.38 3.45 17.48
C VAL A 101 10.25 2.77 16.69
N VAL A 102 9.02 3.28 16.80
CA VAL A 102 7.89 2.79 16.00
C VAL A 102 8.15 2.99 14.52
N SER A 103 8.60 4.17 14.11
CA SER A 103 8.97 4.47 12.73
C SER A 103 10.07 3.55 12.21
N ALA A 104 11.18 3.43 12.94
CA ALA A 104 12.28 2.53 12.60
C ALA A 104 11.80 1.08 12.42
N THR A 105 10.93 0.59 13.30
CA THR A 105 10.34 -0.74 13.20
C THR A 105 9.54 -0.94 11.90
N MET A 106 8.81 0.09 11.45
CA MET A 106 8.07 0.03 10.20
C MET A 106 8.99 0.07 8.97
N LEU A 107 10.04 0.90 9.00
CA LEU A 107 11.05 1.02 7.94
C LEU A 107 11.91 -0.24 7.79
N ASP A 108 12.25 -0.88 8.90
CA ASP A 108 12.96 -2.15 8.92
C ASP A 108 12.12 -3.28 8.32
N GLU A 109 10.82 -3.32 8.65
CA GLU A 109 9.90 -4.28 8.04
C GLU A 109 9.78 -4.02 6.53
N PHE A 110 9.67 -2.76 6.10
CA PHE A 110 9.68 -2.41 4.68
C PHE A 110 10.93 -2.96 3.98
N SER A 111 12.10 -2.67 4.53
CA SER A 111 13.39 -3.09 3.98
C SER A 111 13.48 -4.60 3.84
N LYS A 112 13.06 -5.33 4.88
CA LYS A 112 12.98 -6.80 4.88
C LYS A 112 12.06 -7.35 3.78
N GLN A 113 10.88 -6.75 3.61
CA GLN A 113 9.87 -7.21 2.66
C GLN A 113 10.29 -6.91 1.21
N VAL A 114 10.84 -5.73 0.95
CA VAL A 114 11.39 -5.36 -0.36
C VAL A 114 12.56 -6.29 -0.72
N ASN A 115 13.46 -6.56 0.22
CA ASN A 115 14.58 -7.49 -0.01
C ASN A 115 14.09 -8.91 -0.38
N LYS A 116 13.04 -9.39 0.28
CA LYS A 116 12.40 -10.67 -0.08
C LYS A 116 11.88 -10.67 -1.52
N VAL A 117 11.22 -9.60 -1.96
CA VAL A 117 10.74 -9.47 -3.36
C VAL A 117 11.91 -9.45 -4.34
N LYS A 118 12.96 -8.68 -4.04
CA LYS A 118 14.15 -8.58 -4.90
C LYS A 118 14.86 -9.93 -5.06
N GLN A 119 15.04 -10.69 -3.98
CA GLN A 119 15.66 -12.01 -4.01
C GLN A 119 14.86 -13.02 -4.85
N LEU A 120 13.52 -12.94 -4.83
CA LEU A 120 12.68 -13.77 -5.70
C LEU A 120 12.80 -13.38 -7.18
N LYS A 121 13.08 -12.10 -7.47
CA LYS A 121 13.25 -11.57 -8.84
C LYS A 121 14.64 -11.79 -9.43
N SER A 122 15.72 -11.72 -8.65
CA SER A 122 17.09 -11.87 -9.15
C SER A 122 17.30 -13.15 -9.96
N ASN A 123 16.45 -14.16 -9.73
CA ASN A 123 16.46 -15.44 -10.43
C ASN A 123 15.72 -15.44 -11.78
N LYS A 124 15.02 -14.36 -12.16
CA LYS A 124 14.09 -14.35 -13.33
C LYS A 124 14.27 -13.19 -14.31
N SER A 125 14.91 -12.07 -13.96
CA SER A 125 15.00 -10.87 -14.81
C SER A 125 16.38 -10.22 -14.76
N LYS A 126 16.95 -9.88 -15.93
CA LYS A 126 18.21 -9.11 -16.06
C LYS A 126 18.04 -7.60 -15.83
N GLN A 127 16.82 -7.06 -15.87
CA GLN A 127 16.58 -5.63 -15.65
C GLN A 127 16.54 -5.28 -14.16
N ILE A 128 17.48 -4.43 -13.75
CA ILE A 128 17.57 -3.82 -12.43
C ILE A 128 16.65 -2.59 -12.43
N ILE A 129 15.54 -2.68 -11.70
CA ILE A 129 14.68 -1.52 -11.43
C ILE A 129 15.17 -0.91 -10.11
N ASN A 130 15.51 0.38 -10.13
CA ASN A 130 15.88 1.10 -8.91
C ASN A 130 14.73 1.07 -7.89
N GLU A 131 15.04 0.89 -6.61
CA GLU A 131 14.03 0.79 -5.55
C GLU A 131 13.11 2.01 -5.48
N ASN A 132 13.67 3.23 -5.48
CA ASN A 132 12.87 4.45 -5.45
C ASN A 132 11.85 4.48 -6.61
N THR A 133 12.28 4.09 -7.82
CA THR A 133 11.37 3.95 -8.98
C THR A 133 10.29 2.90 -8.73
N ALA A 134 10.67 1.73 -8.20
CA ALA A 134 9.73 0.66 -7.89
C ALA A 134 8.68 1.09 -6.85
N ILE A 135 9.07 1.80 -5.80
CA ILE A 135 8.15 2.25 -4.74
C ILE A 135 7.19 3.33 -5.24
N LYS A 136 7.66 4.27 -6.07
CA LYS A 136 6.79 5.23 -6.76
C LYS A 136 5.71 4.52 -7.56
N ILE A 137 6.12 3.57 -8.41
CA ILE A 137 5.18 2.76 -9.22
C ILE A 137 4.25 1.92 -8.33
N ALA A 138 4.77 1.29 -7.28
CA ALA A 138 3.99 0.47 -6.36
C ALA A 138 2.92 1.30 -5.64
N SER A 139 3.24 2.51 -5.18
CA SER A 139 2.28 3.40 -4.54
C SER A 139 1.14 3.82 -5.46
N ILE A 140 1.45 4.04 -6.75
CA ILE A 140 0.46 4.33 -7.78
C ILE A 140 -0.41 3.10 -8.04
N ILE A 141 0.19 1.92 -8.25
CA ILE A 141 -0.52 0.66 -8.47
C ILE A 141 -1.48 0.36 -7.31
N GLN A 142 -1.03 0.56 -6.07
CA GLN A 142 -1.85 0.30 -4.88
C GLN A 142 -3.15 1.11 -4.88
N ARG A 143 -3.11 2.35 -5.38
CA ARG A 143 -4.27 3.25 -5.45
C ARG A 143 -5.13 3.03 -6.70
N GLU A 144 -4.56 2.49 -7.77
CA GLU A 144 -5.25 2.26 -9.05
C GLU A 144 -5.89 0.87 -9.17
N ALA A 145 -5.33 -0.15 -8.53
CA ALA A 145 -5.79 -1.51 -8.68
C ALA A 145 -7.12 -1.75 -7.96
N ALA A 146 -8.11 -2.34 -8.65
CA ALA A 146 -9.33 -2.80 -7.99
C ALA A 146 -9.11 -4.09 -7.18
N GLY A 147 -8.01 -4.80 -7.44
CA GLY A 147 -7.55 -5.94 -6.64
C GLY A 147 -6.18 -6.43 -7.08
N LYS A 148 -5.64 -7.42 -6.36
CA LYS A 148 -4.28 -7.96 -6.61
C LYS A 148 -4.07 -8.49 -8.03
N GLY A 149 -5.13 -8.98 -8.68
CA GLY A 149 -5.08 -9.51 -10.04
C GLY A 149 -4.71 -8.47 -11.11
N ASP A 150 -5.02 -7.19 -10.88
CA ASP A 150 -4.80 -6.13 -11.86
C ASP A 150 -3.39 -5.54 -11.79
N MET A 151 -2.72 -5.69 -10.63
CA MET A 151 -1.53 -4.93 -10.29
C MET A 151 -0.39 -5.12 -11.29
N ASN A 152 -0.14 -6.36 -11.75
CA ASN A 152 0.91 -6.62 -12.75
C ASN A 152 0.58 -6.02 -14.12
N LEU A 153 -0.70 -6.02 -14.51
CA LEU A 153 -1.15 -5.42 -15.76
C LEU A 153 -1.01 -3.89 -15.71
N ILE A 154 -1.48 -3.26 -14.62
CA ILE A 154 -1.35 -1.82 -14.40
C ILE A 154 0.14 -1.41 -14.40
N SER A 155 1.00 -2.18 -13.72
CA SER A 155 2.46 -1.99 -13.77
C SER A 155 3.01 -1.98 -15.19
N GLY A 156 2.60 -2.95 -16.03
CA GLY A 156 2.98 -3.00 -17.44
C GLY A 156 2.53 -1.78 -18.23
N ILE A 157 1.31 -1.29 -17.99
CA ILE A 157 0.78 -0.09 -18.65
C ILE A 157 1.54 1.17 -18.23
N ILE A 158 1.87 1.32 -16.94
CA ILE A 158 2.68 2.44 -16.43
C ILE A 158 4.03 2.46 -17.13
N TRP A 159 4.72 1.32 -17.21
CA TRP A 159 6.01 1.22 -17.93
C TRP A 159 5.87 1.53 -19.42
N ASN A 160 4.83 1.03 -20.10
CA ASN A 160 4.58 1.35 -21.50
C ASN A 160 4.40 2.86 -21.73
N ARG A 161 3.66 3.55 -20.85
CA ARG A 161 3.49 5.01 -20.92
C ARG A 161 4.81 5.74 -20.69
N ILE A 162 5.59 5.34 -19.69
CA ILE A 162 6.90 5.94 -19.40
C ILE A 162 7.83 5.81 -20.61
N PHE A 163 7.97 4.60 -21.18
CA PHE A 163 8.89 4.36 -22.30
C PHE A 163 8.43 4.98 -23.62
N SER A 164 7.14 5.31 -23.77
CA SER A 164 6.62 6.04 -24.92
C SER A 164 6.59 7.56 -24.75
N GLY A 165 7.11 8.09 -23.62
CA GLY A 165 7.05 9.52 -23.32
C GLY A 165 5.64 10.05 -23.06
N MET A 166 4.68 9.16 -22.80
CA MET A 166 3.31 9.53 -22.48
C MET A 166 3.20 9.97 -21.01
N LYS A 167 2.34 10.97 -20.77
CA LYS A 167 1.92 11.34 -19.42
C LYS A 167 1.15 10.20 -18.76
N LEU A 168 1.30 10.00 -17.46
CA LEU A 168 0.61 8.91 -16.76
C LEU A 168 -0.88 9.18 -16.58
N GLN A 169 -1.30 10.44 -16.38
CA GLN A 169 -2.71 10.82 -16.25
C GLN A 169 -3.48 9.96 -15.23
N ILE A 170 -2.92 9.86 -14.02
CA ILE A 170 -3.45 9.00 -12.96
C ILE A 170 -4.11 9.87 -11.89
N ASP A 171 -5.40 9.63 -11.63
CA ASP A 171 -6.21 10.42 -10.70
C ASP A 171 -5.68 10.36 -9.27
N ALA A 172 -5.19 9.20 -8.81
CA ALA A 172 -4.60 9.07 -7.48
C ALA A 172 -3.44 10.06 -7.21
N THR A 173 -2.73 10.49 -8.26
CA THR A 173 -1.66 11.51 -8.13
C THR A 173 -2.21 12.93 -7.95
N LEU A 174 -3.41 13.22 -8.49
CA LEU A 174 -4.14 14.46 -8.24
C LEU A 174 -4.75 14.46 -6.83
N GLN A 175 -5.33 13.33 -6.41
CA GLN A 175 -5.82 13.16 -5.03
C GLN A 175 -4.70 13.41 -4.03
N TYR A 176 -3.52 12.85 -4.29
CA TYR A 176 -2.35 13.12 -3.46
C TYR A 176 -1.97 14.60 -3.44
N ALA A 177 -1.98 15.26 -4.59
CA ALA A 177 -1.62 16.67 -4.69
C ALA A 177 -2.54 17.63 -3.93
N LYS A 178 -3.84 17.30 -3.77
CA LYS A 178 -4.84 18.16 -3.12
C LYS A 178 -5.24 17.75 -1.71
N GLY A 179 -5.04 16.48 -1.34
CA GLY A 179 -5.58 15.97 -0.09
C GLY A 179 -4.91 16.58 1.15
N SER A 180 -5.72 16.86 2.16
CA SER A 180 -5.31 17.40 3.47
C SER A 180 -6.07 16.71 4.60
N GLU A 181 -5.73 17.02 5.85
CA GLU A 181 -6.47 16.49 7.01
C GLU A 181 -7.90 17.04 7.07
N GLU A 182 -8.12 18.32 6.71
CA GLU A 182 -9.43 18.98 6.75
C GLU A 182 -10.34 18.61 5.57
N GLY A 183 -9.78 18.53 4.36
CA GLY A 183 -10.54 18.18 3.14
C GLY A 183 -10.64 16.67 2.91
N GLY A 184 -9.81 15.89 3.60
CA GLY A 184 -9.68 14.45 3.38
C GLY A 184 -8.56 14.11 2.41
N TRP A 185 -7.84 13.03 2.72
CA TRP A 185 -6.62 12.66 2.01
C TRP A 185 -6.85 12.15 0.59
N TRP A 186 -8.06 11.71 0.26
CA TRP A 186 -8.39 10.97 -0.97
C TRP A 186 -9.70 11.43 -1.62
N GLU A 187 -9.94 12.74 -1.65
CA GLU A 187 -11.13 13.33 -2.26
C GLU A 187 -11.32 12.91 -3.73
N GLN A 188 -12.57 12.93 -4.21
CA GLN A 188 -12.86 12.68 -5.61
C GLN A 188 -12.21 13.74 -6.51
N VAL A 189 -11.68 13.29 -7.65
CA VAL A 189 -11.09 14.16 -8.67
C VAL A 189 -12.19 14.76 -9.55
N ASN A 190 -12.17 16.08 -9.68
CA ASN A 190 -13.01 16.83 -10.60
C ASN A 190 -12.23 17.24 -11.87
N PRO A 191 -12.92 17.59 -12.98
CA PRO A 191 -12.24 17.99 -14.22
C PRO A 191 -11.22 19.12 -14.05
N GLU A 192 -11.48 20.09 -13.17
CA GLU A 192 -10.59 21.22 -12.90
C GLU A 192 -9.30 20.81 -12.18
N ASP A 193 -9.32 19.71 -11.42
CA ASP A 193 -8.15 19.22 -10.67
C ASP A 193 -7.00 18.82 -11.60
N LYS A 194 -7.30 18.51 -12.87
CA LYS A 194 -6.28 18.21 -13.91
C LYS A 194 -5.33 19.39 -14.15
N LYS A 195 -5.69 20.60 -13.73
CA LYS A 195 -4.91 21.83 -13.85
C LYS A 195 -4.14 22.21 -12.57
N ILE A 196 -4.25 21.42 -11.50
CA ILE A 196 -3.54 21.68 -10.23
C ILE A 196 -2.05 21.84 -10.49
N LYS A 197 -1.47 22.95 -10.00
CA LYS A 197 -0.03 23.21 -10.07
C LYS A 197 0.68 22.45 -8.97
N SER A 198 1.09 21.23 -9.27
CA SER A 198 1.86 20.37 -8.36
C SER A 198 2.83 19.51 -9.16
N SER A 199 4.03 19.26 -8.61
CA SER A 199 5.00 18.33 -9.19
C SER A 199 4.50 16.88 -9.22
N TYR A 200 3.46 16.55 -8.44
CA TYR A 200 2.79 15.25 -8.48
C TYR A 200 1.74 15.15 -9.59
N ASN A 201 1.38 16.24 -10.28
CA ASN A 201 0.35 16.21 -11.31
C ASN A 201 0.84 15.51 -12.59
N THR A 202 0.49 14.24 -12.72
CA THR A 202 0.82 13.41 -13.89
C THR A 202 -0.04 13.67 -15.13
N TYR A 203 -0.98 14.63 -15.10
CA TYR A 203 -1.66 15.18 -16.27
C TYR A 203 -0.87 16.32 -16.92
N ILE A 204 0.00 16.98 -16.17
CA ILE A 204 0.83 18.08 -16.64
C ILE A 204 2.25 17.59 -16.96
N HIS A 205 2.85 16.83 -16.04
CA HIS A 205 4.24 16.38 -16.15
C HIS A 205 4.34 14.95 -16.71
N VAL A 206 5.36 14.71 -17.55
CA VAL A 206 5.69 13.37 -18.10
C VAL A 206 6.52 12.60 -17.07
N GLY A 207 6.35 11.28 -17.04
CA GLY A 207 7.10 10.39 -16.15
C GLY A 207 6.44 10.21 -14.78
N LEU A 208 7.22 9.74 -13.81
CA LEU A 208 6.76 9.49 -12.46
C LEU A 208 6.74 10.79 -11.62
N PRO A 209 5.86 10.89 -10.62
CA PRO A 209 5.93 11.95 -9.62
C PRO A 209 7.27 11.94 -8.85
N PRO A 210 7.61 13.03 -8.13
CA PRO A 210 8.88 13.14 -7.41
C PRO A 210 9.01 12.11 -6.28
N GLY A 211 7.91 11.65 -5.69
CA GLY A 211 7.86 10.65 -4.61
C GLY A 211 6.70 9.66 -4.77
N ALA A 212 6.63 8.69 -3.88
CA ALA A 212 5.45 7.84 -3.73
C ALA A 212 4.24 8.66 -3.26
N ILE A 213 3.03 8.14 -3.48
CA ILE A 213 1.78 8.80 -3.07
C ILE A 213 1.09 8.09 -1.90
N ALA A 214 1.56 6.92 -1.50
CA ALA A 214 0.99 6.11 -0.43
C ALA A 214 1.98 5.01 -0.05
N ASN A 215 1.72 4.31 1.05
CA ASN A 215 2.47 3.14 1.50
C ASN A 215 1.91 1.86 0.87
N PRO A 216 2.60 1.26 -0.13
CA PRO A 216 2.09 0.11 -0.85
C PRO A 216 2.26 -1.19 -0.07
N GLY A 217 1.37 -2.15 -0.31
CA GLY A 217 1.52 -3.52 0.18
C GLY A 217 2.51 -4.34 -0.63
N LEU A 218 2.83 -5.54 -0.13
CA LEU A 218 3.77 -6.46 -0.76
C LEU A 218 3.38 -6.83 -2.21
N SER A 219 2.08 -6.97 -2.48
CA SER A 219 1.58 -7.31 -3.82
C SER A 219 1.85 -6.20 -4.84
N ALA A 220 1.63 -4.94 -4.47
CA ALA A 220 1.91 -3.80 -5.35
C ALA A 220 3.42 -3.60 -5.56
N ILE A 221 4.23 -3.76 -4.50
CA ILE A 221 5.70 -3.75 -4.60
C ILE A 221 6.17 -4.84 -5.56
N SER A 222 5.65 -6.07 -5.41
CA SER A 222 5.98 -7.19 -6.29
C SER A 222 5.57 -6.92 -7.75
N ALA A 223 4.41 -6.32 -7.98
CA ALA A 223 3.95 -5.94 -9.31
C ALA A 223 4.82 -4.86 -9.97
N ALA A 224 5.29 -3.87 -9.21
CA ALA A 224 6.22 -2.85 -9.71
C ALA A 224 7.54 -3.47 -10.20
N TYR A 225 8.02 -4.51 -9.50
CA TYR A 225 9.20 -5.27 -9.91
C TYR A 225 8.94 -6.27 -11.04
N ASN A 226 7.70 -6.75 -11.20
CA ASN A 226 7.30 -7.80 -12.13
C ASN A 226 6.13 -7.35 -13.03
N PRO A 227 6.32 -6.32 -13.88
CA PRO A 227 5.26 -5.87 -14.79
C PRO A 227 4.87 -6.98 -15.76
N GLN A 228 3.57 -7.11 -16.00
CA GLN A 228 3.05 -7.97 -17.07
C GLN A 228 3.42 -7.35 -18.43
N LYS A 229 4.02 -8.14 -19.33
CA LYS A 229 4.20 -7.73 -20.72
C LYS A 229 2.84 -7.56 -21.40
N THR A 230 2.58 -6.37 -21.90
CA THR A 230 1.33 -6.03 -22.60
C THR A 230 1.60 -4.92 -23.60
N ASN A 231 0.70 -4.77 -24.58
CA ASN A 231 0.69 -3.62 -25.48
C ASN A 231 -0.36 -2.56 -25.05
N CYS A 232 -1.01 -2.76 -23.91
CA CYS A 232 -2.00 -1.82 -23.41
C CYS A 232 -1.35 -0.49 -23.00
N LEU A 233 -2.06 0.59 -23.31
CA LEU A 233 -1.72 1.96 -22.93
C LEU A 233 -2.86 2.63 -22.16
N PHE A 234 -4.08 2.13 -22.24
CA PHE A 234 -5.25 2.68 -21.55
C PHE A 234 -5.95 1.57 -20.78
N TYR A 235 -6.61 1.91 -19.67
CA TYR A 235 -7.43 0.98 -18.91
C TYR A 235 -8.56 1.71 -18.20
N LEU A 236 -9.60 0.96 -17.85
CA LEU A 236 -10.67 1.35 -16.91
C LEU A 236 -11.15 0.10 -16.19
N HIS A 237 -11.82 0.29 -15.06
CA HIS A 237 -12.58 -0.77 -14.39
C HIS A 237 -14.07 -0.59 -14.66
N ASP A 238 -14.77 -1.69 -14.95
CA ASP A 238 -16.23 -1.68 -15.05
C ASP A 238 -16.92 -1.71 -13.67
N ARG A 239 -18.25 -1.68 -13.66
CA ARG A 239 -19.07 -1.75 -12.44
C ARG A 239 -18.85 -3.03 -11.61
N ASN A 240 -18.37 -4.11 -12.23
CA ASN A 240 -18.01 -5.37 -11.57
C ASN A 240 -16.54 -5.41 -11.13
N ARG A 241 -15.85 -4.26 -11.16
CA ARG A 241 -14.42 -4.12 -10.83
C ARG A 241 -13.49 -4.91 -11.77
N LYS A 242 -13.93 -5.27 -12.97
CA LYS A 242 -13.08 -5.93 -13.96
C LYS A 242 -12.31 -4.89 -14.77
N ILE A 243 -10.99 -5.09 -14.89
CA ILE A 243 -10.14 -4.22 -15.71
C ILE A 243 -10.30 -4.51 -17.20
N HIS A 244 -10.44 -3.45 -18.00
CA HIS A 244 -10.50 -3.48 -19.45
C HIS A 244 -9.38 -2.60 -20.02
N CYS A 245 -8.34 -3.20 -20.57
CA CYS A 245 -7.21 -2.47 -21.15
C CYS A 245 -7.21 -2.47 -22.67
N THR A 246 -6.71 -1.38 -23.27
CA THR A 246 -6.65 -1.21 -24.72
C THR A 246 -5.32 -0.59 -25.15
N LYS A 247 -4.92 -0.84 -26.41
CA LYS A 247 -3.73 -0.25 -27.01
C LYS A 247 -3.97 1.19 -27.48
N THR A 248 -5.15 1.50 -27.99
CA THR A 248 -5.46 2.81 -28.57
C THR A 248 -6.53 3.57 -27.79
N TYR A 249 -6.49 4.89 -27.91
CA TYR A 249 -7.47 5.78 -27.30
C TYR A 249 -8.88 5.60 -27.89
N GLU A 250 -8.99 5.34 -29.20
CA GLU A 250 -10.28 5.08 -29.84
C GLU A 250 -10.97 3.82 -29.27
N GLN A 251 -10.22 2.76 -29.01
CA GLN A 251 -10.75 1.58 -28.31
C GLN A 251 -11.13 1.90 -26.86
N HIS A 252 -10.33 2.72 -26.18
CA HIS A 252 -10.64 3.14 -24.81
C HIS A 252 -11.97 3.91 -24.73
N LYS A 253 -12.21 4.87 -25.64
CA LYS A 253 -13.49 5.59 -25.74
C LYS A 253 -14.68 4.65 -25.96
N LYS A 254 -14.52 3.61 -26.80
CA LYS A 254 -15.55 2.57 -26.97
C LYS A 254 -15.80 1.82 -25.66
N ASN A 255 -14.76 1.43 -24.94
CA ASN A 255 -14.91 0.78 -23.63
C ASN A 255 -15.62 1.67 -22.61
N ILE A 256 -15.34 2.98 -22.57
CA ILE A 256 -16.07 3.93 -21.70
C ILE A 256 -17.58 3.88 -22.01
N ALA A 257 -17.95 3.95 -23.29
CA ALA A 257 -19.36 3.94 -23.70
C ALA A 257 -20.07 2.61 -23.41
N ILE A 258 -19.34 1.49 -23.36
CA ILE A 258 -19.89 0.15 -23.10
C ILE A 258 -19.99 -0.14 -21.60
N TYR A 259 -18.95 0.18 -20.82
CA TYR A 259 -18.78 -0.31 -19.45
C TYR A 259 -19.04 0.73 -18.35
N LEU A 260 -19.01 2.03 -18.67
CA LEU A 260 -19.19 3.11 -17.69
C LEU A 260 -20.49 3.91 -17.86
N LYS A 261 -21.37 3.48 -18.77
CA LYS A 261 -22.75 3.98 -18.83
C LYS A 261 -23.61 3.32 -17.77
#